data_AF-A0A949ITN4-F1
#
_entry.id   AF-A0A949ITN4-F1
#
_cell.length_a   1.000
_cell.length_b   1.000
_cell.length_c   1.000
_cell.angle_alpha   90.00
_cell.angle_beta   90.00
_cell.angle_gamma   90.00
#
_symmetry.space_group_name_H-M   'P 1'
#
loop_
_entity.id
_entity.type
_entity.pdbx_description
1 polymer ?
#
loop_
_entity_poly.entity_id
_entity_poly.type
_entity_poly.pdbx_seq_one_letter_code
_entity_poly.pdbx_strand_id
1 'polypeptide(L)'
;MNYENSAAFAQKMDAADPLAKYRAQFHIPKHNGEDCIYFCGNSLGLQPVTAAAAVAQELEDWKNLGVEGHFKGKNPWKDYHEFLTQQLAHVVGAKPGEVVAMNNLT
;
A
#
# COMPACT_ATOMS: atom_id res chain seq x y z
N MET A 1 -1.39 -31.04 1.88
CA MET A 1 -0.82 -30.54 0.61
C MET A 1 0.53 -31.21 0.44
N ASN A 2 0.82 -31.81 -0.70
CA ASN A 2 2.15 -32.39 -0.98
C ASN A 2 2.96 -31.35 -1.75
N TYR A 3 4.14 -30.99 -1.24
CA TYR A 3 5.04 -30.02 -1.86
C TYR A 3 6.16 -30.74 -2.59
N GLU A 4 6.54 -30.25 -3.76
CA GLU A 4 7.63 -30.80 -4.57
C GLU A 4 8.70 -29.75 -4.80
N ASN A 5 9.97 -30.12 -4.62
CA ASN A 5 11.11 -29.23 -4.89
C ASN A 5 11.44 -29.23 -6.39
N SER A 6 10.55 -28.66 -7.21
CA SER A 6 10.72 -28.54 -8.66
C SER A 6 10.19 -27.20 -9.18
N ALA A 7 10.81 -26.69 -10.26
CA ALA A 7 10.36 -25.46 -10.90
C ALA A 7 8.93 -25.57 -11.45
N ALA A 8 8.55 -26.74 -11.99
CA ALA A 8 7.21 -27.00 -12.49
C ALA A 8 6.14 -26.90 -11.40
N PHE A 9 6.46 -27.36 -10.19
CA PHE A 9 5.57 -27.23 -9.04
C PHE A 9 5.37 -25.75 -8.65
N ALA A 10 6.45 -24.96 -8.58
CA ALA A 10 6.36 -23.53 -8.29
C ALA A 10 5.52 -22.77 -9.33
N GLN A 11 5.77 -22.99 -10.62
CA GLN A 11 4.98 -22.39 -11.71
C GLN A 11 3.49 -22.75 -11.63
N LYS A 12 3.17 -24.00 -11.26
CA LYS A 12 1.80 -24.43 -11.04
C LYS A 12 1.13 -23.69 -9.88
N MET A 13 1.87 -23.44 -8.80
CA MET A 13 1.36 -22.67 -7.65
C MET A 13 1.15 -21.20 -8.03
N ASP A 14 2.07 -20.58 -8.77
CA ASP A 14 1.91 -19.21 -9.26
C ASP A 14 0.67 -19.07 -10.16
N ALA A 15 0.45 -20.02 -11.07
CA ALA A 15 -0.70 -20.02 -11.97
C ALA A 15 -2.04 -20.24 -11.24
N ALA A 16 -2.02 -20.89 -10.07
CA ALA A 16 -3.20 -21.15 -9.25
C ALA A 16 -3.45 -20.06 -8.19
N ASP A 17 -2.56 -19.08 -8.03
CA ASP A 17 -2.66 -18.06 -6.99
C ASP A 17 -3.79 -17.04 -7.31
N PRO A 18 -4.89 -17.02 -6.53
CA PRO A 18 -5.96 -16.04 -6.75
C PRO A 18 -5.52 -14.58 -6.49
N LEU A 19 -4.37 -14.37 -5.85
CA LEU A 19 -3.80 -13.07 -5.53
C LEU A 19 -2.73 -12.60 -6.54
N ALA A 20 -2.38 -13.39 -7.55
CA ALA A 20 -1.30 -13.09 -8.48
C ALA A 20 -1.41 -11.70 -9.13
N LYS A 21 -2.64 -11.24 -9.37
CA LYS A 21 -2.94 -9.90 -9.93
C LYS A 21 -2.41 -8.73 -9.08
N TYR A 22 -2.25 -8.90 -7.77
CA TYR A 22 -1.77 -7.83 -6.88
C TYR A 22 -0.29 -7.53 -7.09
N ARG A 23 0.50 -8.46 -7.64
CA ARG A 23 1.91 -8.21 -7.98
C ARG A 23 2.08 -6.98 -8.87
N ALA A 24 1.16 -6.75 -9.80
CA ALA A 24 1.19 -5.61 -10.71
C ALA A 24 0.86 -4.25 -10.03
N GLN A 25 0.40 -4.26 -8.77
CA GLN A 25 0.10 -3.05 -8.01
C GLN A 25 1.33 -2.49 -7.27
N PHE A 26 2.51 -3.09 -7.44
CA PHE A 26 3.74 -2.67 -6.79
C PHE A 26 4.88 -2.44 -7.79
N HIS A 27 5.74 -1.47 -7.48
CA HIS A 27 7.00 -1.31 -8.19
C HIS A 27 8.04 -2.32 -7.66
N ILE A 28 8.42 -3.28 -8.50
CA ILE A 28 9.47 -4.26 -8.17
C ILE A 28 10.82 -3.71 -8.67
N PRO A 29 11.83 -3.55 -7.78
CA PRO A 29 13.15 -3.11 -8.19
C PRO A 29 13.75 -4.03 -9.23
N LYS A 30 14.56 -3.47 -10.14
CA LYS A 30 15.28 -4.24 -11.16
C LYS A 30 16.77 -4.32 -10.86
N HIS A 31 17.34 -5.50 -11.07
CA HIS A 31 18.78 -5.73 -11.06
C HIS A 31 19.18 -6.32 -12.42
N ASN A 32 20.10 -5.65 -13.12
CA ASN A 32 20.51 -6.02 -14.49
C ASN A 32 19.34 -6.16 -15.48
N GLY A 33 18.27 -5.37 -15.30
CA GLY A 33 17.10 -5.36 -16.18
C GLY A 33 15.98 -6.35 -15.79
N GLU A 34 16.25 -7.26 -14.86
CA GLU A 34 15.28 -8.25 -14.36
C GLU A 34 14.72 -7.86 -13.00
N ASP A 35 13.49 -8.29 -12.71
CA ASP A 35 12.85 -8.07 -11.42
C ASP A 35 13.65 -8.76 -10.30
N CYS A 36 13.95 -8.04 -9.22
CA CYS A 36 14.61 -8.59 -8.05
C CYS A 36 13.74 -9.61 -7.32
N ILE A 37 14.37 -10.65 -6.77
CA ILE A 37 13.76 -11.51 -5.74
C ILE A 37 13.81 -10.75 -4.41
N TYR A 38 12.76 -9.98 -4.12
CA TYR A 38 12.72 -9.07 -2.98
C TYR A 38 12.09 -9.72 -1.73
N PHE A 39 12.91 -10.33 -0.88
CA PHE A 39 12.50 -10.96 0.39
C PHE A 39 12.72 -10.07 1.63
N CYS A 40 12.61 -8.75 1.48
CA CYS A 40 12.81 -7.78 2.58
C CYS A 40 11.55 -6.93 2.86
N GLY A 41 10.37 -7.36 2.39
CA GLY A 41 9.10 -6.64 2.54
C GLY A 41 8.64 -6.45 3.98
N ASN A 42 9.17 -7.24 4.92
CA ASN A 42 8.93 -7.12 6.36
C ASN A 42 9.67 -5.94 7.00
N SER A 43 10.74 -5.44 6.37
CA SER A 43 11.48 -4.26 6.82
C SER A 43 10.97 -3.01 6.12
N LEU A 44 10.91 -3.06 4.78
CA LEU A 44 10.37 -2.00 3.95
C LEU A 44 9.51 -2.61 2.83
N GLY A 45 8.21 -2.35 2.87
CA GLY A 45 7.30 -2.78 1.82
C GLY A 45 7.61 -2.13 0.47
N LEU A 46 7.34 -2.84 -0.62
CA LEU A 46 7.44 -2.25 -1.96
C LEU A 46 6.45 -1.10 -2.11
N GLN A 47 6.84 -0.08 -2.87
CA GLN A 47 5.98 1.07 -3.14
C GLN A 47 4.76 0.64 -4.00
N PRO A 48 3.52 0.89 -3.55
CA PRO A 48 2.35 0.74 -4.41
C PRO A 48 2.41 1.72 -5.59
N VAL A 49 1.95 1.29 -6.77
CA VAL A 49 1.99 2.10 -8.00
C VAL A 49 1.19 3.40 -7.91
N THR A 50 0.24 3.48 -6.97
CA THR A 50 -0.61 4.65 -6.74
C THR A 50 -0.02 5.66 -5.75
N ALA A 51 1.03 5.29 -5.00
CA ALA A 51 1.53 6.09 -3.89
C ALA A 51 2.01 7.49 -4.31
N ALA A 52 2.76 7.58 -5.43
CA ALA A 52 3.24 8.86 -5.94
C ALA A 52 2.10 9.80 -6.34
N ALA A 53 1.07 9.28 -6.98
CA ALA A 53 -0.10 10.06 -7.38
C ALA A 53 -0.91 10.57 -6.18
N ALA A 54 -1.02 9.76 -5.12
CA ALA A 54 -1.68 10.16 -3.88
C ALA A 54 -0.97 11.36 -3.22
N VAL A 55 0.36 11.32 -3.10
CA VAL A 55 1.15 12.44 -2.57
C VAL A 55 1.06 13.68 -3.47
N ALA A 56 1.16 13.49 -4.79
CA ALA A 56 1.09 14.59 -5.74
C ALA A 56 -0.25 15.35 -5.67
N GLN A 57 -1.36 14.64 -5.40
CA GLN A 57 -2.66 15.26 -5.19
C GLN A 57 -2.66 16.23 -4.00
N GLU A 58 -2.10 15.82 -2.85
CA GLU A 58 -2.05 16.68 -1.66
C GLU A 58 -1.16 17.91 -1.88
N LEU A 59 -0.06 17.75 -2.61
CA LEU A 59 0.82 18.87 -3.00
C LEU A 59 0.12 19.83 -3.96
N GLU A 60 -0.69 19.34 -4.89
CA GLU A 60 -1.47 20.19 -5.81
C GLU A 60 -2.59 20.94 -5.05
N ASP A 61 -3.26 20.30 -4.11
CA ASP A 61 -4.24 20.95 -3.24
C ASP A 61 -3.58 22.04 -2.40
N TRP A 62 -2.40 21.77 -1.84
CA TRP A 62 -1.65 22.79 -1.08
C TRP A 62 -1.27 23.99 -1.95
N LYS A 63 -0.73 23.74 -3.15
CA LYS A 63 -0.36 24.78 -4.11
C LYS A 63 -1.53 25.69 -4.47
N ASN A 64 -2.73 25.13 -4.65
CA ASN A 64 -3.89 25.87 -5.16
C ASN A 64 -4.76 26.49 -4.06
N LEU A 65 -4.82 25.86 -2.88
CA LEU A 65 -5.77 26.24 -1.82
C LEU A 65 -5.08 26.82 -0.58
N GLY A 66 -3.79 26.57 -0.37
CA GLY A 66 -3.09 26.98 0.85
C GLY A 66 -3.80 26.48 2.10
N VAL A 67 -4.11 27.40 3.02
CA VAL A 67 -4.85 27.08 4.27
C VAL A 67 -6.26 26.54 4.02
N GLU A 68 -6.88 26.89 2.88
CA GLU A 68 -8.22 26.38 2.58
C GLU A 68 -8.21 24.86 2.28
N GLY A 69 -7.03 24.26 2.03
CA GLY A 69 -6.87 22.81 1.86
C GLY A 69 -7.37 21.99 3.06
N HIS A 70 -7.39 22.58 4.27
CA HIS A 70 -7.99 21.96 5.45
C HIS A 70 -9.46 21.56 5.26
N PHE A 71 -10.19 22.28 4.42
CA PHE A 71 -11.66 22.14 4.27
C PHE A 71 -12.09 21.87 2.83
N LYS A 72 -11.34 22.36 1.84
CA LYS A 72 -11.72 22.34 0.42
C LYS A 72 -10.85 21.45 -0.46
N GLY A 73 -9.79 20.83 0.10
CA GLY A 73 -9.00 19.84 -0.61
C GLY A 73 -9.85 18.64 -1.02
N LYS A 74 -9.38 17.87 -2.01
CA LYS A 74 -10.02 16.61 -2.40
C LYS A 74 -10.12 15.64 -1.23
N ASN A 75 -9.09 15.66 -0.37
CA ASN A 75 -9.01 14.95 0.89
C ASN A 75 -8.80 15.99 2.02
N PRO A 76 -9.86 16.60 2.57
CA PRO A 76 -9.73 17.68 3.55
C PRO A 76 -8.86 17.30 4.75
N TRP A 77 -7.81 18.10 5.03
CA TRP A 77 -6.81 17.72 6.02
C TRP A 77 -7.32 17.67 7.46
N LYS A 78 -8.39 18.41 7.78
CA LYS A 78 -8.97 18.42 9.13
C LYS A 78 -9.41 17.02 9.57
N ASP A 79 -10.08 16.29 8.67
CA ASP A 79 -10.71 15.00 8.97
C ASP A 79 -9.88 13.81 8.41
N TYR A 80 -8.65 14.07 7.94
CA TYR A 80 -7.81 13.09 7.23
C TYR A 80 -7.51 11.82 8.04
N HIS A 81 -7.35 11.97 9.35
CA HIS A 81 -7.09 10.86 10.27
C HIS A 81 -8.22 9.83 10.31
N GLU A 82 -9.44 10.20 9.91
CA GLU A 82 -10.60 9.32 9.88
C GLU A 82 -10.63 8.41 8.65
N PHE A 83 -10.01 8.82 7.53
CA PHE A 83 -10.16 8.15 6.22
C PHE A 83 -9.67 6.70 6.18
N LEU A 84 -8.74 6.33 7.06
CA LEU A 84 -8.17 4.99 7.13
C LEU A 84 -8.70 4.15 8.29
N THR A 85 -9.54 4.73 9.16
CA THR A 85 -10.01 4.07 10.39
C THR A 85 -10.75 2.76 10.10
N GLN A 86 -11.62 2.74 9.07
CA GLN A 86 -12.37 1.54 8.69
C GLN A 86 -11.45 0.42 8.18
N GLN A 87 -10.51 0.75 7.30
CA GLN A 87 -9.57 -0.21 6.70
C GLN A 87 -8.59 -0.74 7.74
N LEU A 88 -8.07 0.13 8.61
CA LEU A 88 -7.19 -0.27 9.72
C LEU A 88 -7.94 -1.19 10.68
N ALA A 89 -9.16 -0.84 11.07
CA ALA A 89 -10.00 -1.64 11.95
C ALA A 89 -10.23 -3.05 11.39
N HIS A 90 -10.46 -3.17 10.07
CA HIS A 90 -10.58 -4.47 9.42
C HIS A 90 -9.30 -5.32 9.52
N VAL A 91 -8.12 -4.69 9.37
CA VAL A 91 -6.82 -5.39 9.44
C VAL A 91 -6.49 -5.84 10.86
N VAL A 92 -6.75 -5.02 11.87
CA VAL A 92 -6.39 -5.32 13.27
C VAL A 92 -7.49 -6.00 14.09
N GLY A 93 -8.69 -6.17 13.51
CA GLY A 93 -9.84 -6.78 14.19
C GLY A 93 -10.48 -5.89 15.27
N ALA A 94 -10.50 -4.57 15.05
CA ALA A 94 -11.08 -3.57 15.96
C ALA A 94 -12.34 -2.92 15.36
N LYS A 95 -13.01 -2.03 16.10
CA LYS A 95 -14.02 -1.11 15.55
C LYS A 95 -13.34 0.14 14.97
N PRO A 96 -13.97 0.85 14.00
CA PRO A 96 -13.38 2.06 13.43
C PRO A 96 -13.01 3.15 14.46
N GLY A 97 -13.76 3.27 15.56
CA GLY A 97 -13.44 4.23 16.63
C GLY A 97 -12.35 3.78 17.62
N GLU A 98 -11.79 2.59 17.46
CA GLU A 98 -10.79 2.01 18.37
C GLU A 98 -9.36 2.06 17.81
N VAL A 99 -9.17 2.54 16.57
CA VAL A 99 -7.85 2.60 15.90
C VAL A 99 -7.73 3.85 15.01
N VAL A 100 -6.55 4.48 15.01
CA VAL A 100 -6.20 5.61 14.15
C VAL A 100 -4.73 5.51 13.72
N ALA A 101 -4.42 5.92 12.49
CA ALA A 101 -3.03 6.11 12.07
C ALA A 101 -2.53 7.48 12.52
N MET A 102 -1.52 7.49 13.39
CA MET A 102 -0.92 8.72 13.90
C MET A 102 0.57 8.52 14.22
N ASN A 103 1.36 9.58 14.07
CA ASN A 103 2.76 9.65 14.46
C ASN A 103 3.62 8.51 13.87
N ASN A 104 4.37 7.83 14.74
CA ASN A 104 5.25 6.70 14.48
C ASN A 104 5.05 5.64 15.60
N LEU A 105 5.76 4.52 15.52
CA LEU A 105 5.64 3.44 16.52
C LEU A 105 6.26 3.78 17.88
N THR A 106 7.43 4.43 17.90
CA THR A 106 8.20 4.76 19.11
C THR A 106 8.79 6.16 19.00
#